data_AF-A0A2V9K9M9-F1
#
_entry.id   AF-A0A2V9K9M9-F1
#
_cell.length_a   1.000
_cell.length_b   1.000
_cell.length_c   1.000
_cell.angle_alpha   90.00
_cell.angle_beta   90.00
_cell.angle_gamma   90.00
#
_symmetry.space_group_name_H-M   'P 1'
#
loop_
_entity.id
_entity.type
_entity.pdbx_description
1 polymer ?
#
loop_
_entity_poly.entity_id
_entity_poly.type
_entity_poly.pdbx_seq_one_letter_code
_entity_poly.pdbx_strand_id
1 'polypeptide(L)'
;MLARSGPFTKLDYAVTAALSLAQVAMAGGDVVGMVAYGRQIQAQINASRGPAHLRSILDQLSLVRGELAEADHARAAELLLKRQRRRCLVVWVTDLAETVATPEVIESAMRLVSRHLLLFVVIGQPDFESFLARRPATSGEMYRYVAGLELVQRREMLLRQLHEQGALALEVMPSRLALGLVNQYLRIKEDSLL
;
A
#
# COMPACT_ATOMS: atom_id res chain seq x y z
N MET A 1 2.65 7.56 6.31
CA MET A 1 1.31 8.00 5.81
C MET A 1 0.67 9.21 6.55
N LEU A 2 1.43 10.24 6.93
CA LEU A 2 0.84 11.45 7.53
C LEU A 2 0.41 12.53 6.52
N ALA A 3 0.86 12.41 5.27
CA ALA A 3 0.50 13.33 4.19
C ALA A 3 -1.03 13.38 4.00
N ARG A 4 -1.56 14.59 3.82
CA ARG A 4 -2.98 14.82 3.58
C ARG A 4 -3.28 14.88 2.09
N SER A 5 -4.52 14.56 1.75
CA SER A 5 -5.07 14.71 0.40
C SER A 5 -6.52 15.16 0.57
N GLY A 6 -6.77 16.46 0.39
CA GLY A 6 -8.02 17.07 0.80
C GLY A 6 -8.23 17.00 2.33
N PRO A 7 -9.42 16.62 2.84
CA PRO A 7 -9.70 16.59 4.27
C PRO A 7 -9.09 15.39 5.00
N PHE A 8 -8.64 14.36 4.28
CA PHE A 8 -8.21 13.08 4.86
C PHE A 8 -6.70 12.85 4.72
N THR A 9 -6.13 12.05 5.61
CA THR A 9 -4.76 11.55 5.52
C THR A 9 -4.68 10.35 4.57
N LYS A 10 -3.49 10.03 4.05
CA LYS A 10 -3.26 8.78 3.32
C LYS A 10 -3.64 7.54 4.14
N LEU A 11 -3.45 7.59 5.46
CA LEU A 11 -3.87 6.52 6.35
C LEU A 11 -5.40 6.33 6.34
N ASP A 12 -6.19 7.40 6.37
CA ASP A 12 -7.65 7.30 6.31
C ASP A 12 -8.12 6.63 5.01
N TYR A 13 -7.49 6.98 3.88
CA TYR A 13 -7.75 6.32 2.60
C TYR A 13 -7.34 4.84 2.62
N ALA A 14 -6.17 4.51 3.21
CA ALA A 14 -5.71 3.13 3.34
C ALA A 14 -6.65 2.29 4.22
N VAL A 15 -7.11 2.83 5.34
CA VAL A 15 -8.10 2.21 6.24
C VAL A 15 -9.41 1.95 5.50
N THR A 16 -9.93 2.95 4.79
CA THR A 16 -11.17 2.84 4.01
C THR A 16 -11.03 1.74 2.95
N ALA A 17 -9.91 1.74 2.21
CA ALA A 17 -9.67 0.78 1.16
C ALA A 17 -9.49 -0.65 1.69
N ALA A 18 -8.78 -0.82 2.81
CA ALA A 18 -8.62 -2.12 3.47
C ALA A 18 -9.95 -2.68 3.96
N LEU A 19 -10.82 -1.85 4.54
CA LEU A 19 -12.16 -2.25 4.97
C LEU A 19 -13.07 -2.63 3.79
N SER A 20 -13.09 -1.80 2.73
CA SER A 20 -13.84 -2.11 1.52
C SER A 20 -13.40 -3.43 0.89
N LEU A 21 -12.08 -3.64 0.77
CA LEU A 21 -11.52 -4.87 0.25
C LEU A 21 -11.87 -6.07 1.15
N ALA A 22 -11.71 -5.94 2.46
CA ALA A 22 -12.04 -7.01 3.41
C ALA A 22 -13.52 -7.41 3.32
N GLN A 23 -14.42 -6.44 3.23
CA GLN A 23 -15.85 -6.68 3.06
C GLN A 23 -16.15 -7.45 1.77
N VAL A 24 -15.60 -7.01 0.62
CA VAL A 24 -15.82 -7.66 -0.68
C VAL A 24 -15.21 -9.07 -0.70
N ALA A 25 -14.00 -9.24 -0.19
CA ALA A 25 -13.32 -10.54 -0.15
C ALA A 25 -14.08 -11.54 0.72
N MET A 26 -14.52 -11.14 1.92
CA MET A 26 -15.32 -11.99 2.80
C MET A 26 -16.69 -12.33 2.20
N ALA A 27 -17.34 -11.37 1.52
CA ALA A 27 -18.58 -11.63 0.79
C ALA A 27 -18.36 -12.65 -0.35
N GLY A 28 -17.19 -12.61 -0.99
CA GLY A 28 -16.74 -13.59 -1.98
C GLY A 28 -16.21 -14.92 -1.41
N GLY A 29 -16.40 -15.16 -0.11
CA GLY A 29 -16.07 -16.44 0.56
C GLY A 29 -14.65 -16.54 1.14
N ASP A 30 -13.82 -15.51 0.98
CA ASP A 30 -12.44 -15.53 1.46
C ASP A 30 -12.33 -15.30 2.97
N VAL A 31 -11.21 -15.71 3.54
CA VAL A 31 -10.81 -15.37 4.90
C VAL A 31 -9.77 -14.25 4.86
N VAL A 32 -9.99 -13.22 5.66
CA VAL A 32 -9.17 -11.99 5.61
C VAL A 32 -8.49 -11.78 6.96
N GLY A 33 -7.18 -11.61 6.93
CA GLY A 33 -6.38 -11.17 8.07
C GLY A 33 -5.81 -9.77 7.83
N MET A 34 -5.22 -9.16 8.85
CA MET A 34 -4.68 -7.80 8.77
C MET A 34 -3.46 -7.63 9.66
N VAL A 35 -2.51 -6.82 9.18
CA VAL A 35 -1.43 -6.22 9.97
C VAL A 35 -1.43 -4.73 9.67
N ALA A 36 -1.47 -3.89 10.71
CA ALA A 36 -1.21 -2.47 10.63
C ALA A 36 0.04 -2.13 11.43
N TYR A 37 0.93 -1.35 10.85
CA TYR A 37 2.25 -1.09 11.42
C TYR A 37 2.74 0.33 11.09
N GLY A 38 3.57 0.86 11.98
CA GLY A 38 4.44 2.03 11.78
C GLY A 38 5.88 1.60 12.10
N ARG A 39 6.56 2.28 13.02
CA ARG A 39 7.84 1.77 13.57
C ARG A 39 7.64 0.46 14.34
N GLN A 40 6.46 0.27 14.91
CA GLN A 40 6.05 -0.94 15.59
C GLN A 40 4.75 -1.49 15.00
N ILE A 41 4.43 -2.73 15.32
CA ILE A 41 3.14 -3.32 14.98
C ILE A 41 2.08 -2.67 15.87
N GLN A 42 1.09 -2.01 15.27
CA GLN A 42 0.02 -1.33 16.00
C GLN A 42 -1.21 -2.22 16.14
N ALA A 43 -1.54 -3.00 15.11
CA ALA A 43 -2.66 -3.93 15.15
C ALA A 43 -2.38 -5.18 14.31
N GLN A 44 -2.92 -6.31 14.76
CA GLN A 44 -2.83 -7.57 14.03
C GLN A 44 -4.06 -8.43 14.30
N ILE A 45 -4.64 -8.98 13.23
CA ILE A 45 -5.77 -9.88 13.29
C ILE A 45 -5.51 -11.09 12.38
N ASN A 46 -5.69 -12.30 12.93
CA ASN A 46 -5.57 -13.54 12.14
C ASN A 46 -6.69 -13.65 11.10
N ALA A 47 -6.44 -14.38 10.02
CA ALA A 47 -7.44 -14.58 8.99
C ALA A 47 -8.68 -15.31 9.51
N SER A 48 -9.84 -14.70 9.33
CA SER A 48 -11.15 -15.29 9.61
C SER A 48 -12.20 -14.64 8.70
N ARG A 49 -13.48 -14.92 8.91
CA ARG A 49 -14.59 -14.41 8.11
C ARG A 49 -15.82 -14.13 8.96
N GLY A 50 -16.77 -13.42 8.36
CA GLY A 50 -18.08 -13.15 8.93
C GLY A 50 -18.22 -11.75 9.54
N PRO A 51 -19.44 -11.32 9.88
CA PRO A 51 -19.74 -9.94 10.28
C PRO A 51 -18.99 -9.49 11.54
N ALA A 52 -18.90 -10.37 12.55
CA ALA A 52 -18.17 -10.09 13.79
C ALA A 52 -16.66 -9.87 13.53
N HIS A 53 -16.10 -10.61 12.58
CA HIS A 53 -14.70 -10.47 12.18
C HIS A 53 -14.43 -9.15 11.46
N LEU A 54 -15.30 -8.78 10.50
CA LEU A 54 -15.23 -7.48 9.83
C LEU A 54 -15.35 -6.32 10.84
N ARG A 55 -16.21 -6.46 11.85
CA ARG A 55 -16.32 -5.48 12.94
C ARG A 55 -15.02 -5.36 13.73
N SER A 56 -14.38 -6.48 14.08
CA SER A 56 -13.09 -6.49 14.76
C SER A 56 -11.99 -5.81 13.95
N ILE A 57 -11.94 -6.02 12.63
CA ILE A 57 -11.03 -5.31 11.73
C ILE A 57 -11.27 -3.80 11.78
N LEU A 58 -12.52 -3.35 11.71
CA LEU A 58 -12.88 -1.94 11.80
C LEU A 58 -12.47 -1.33 13.13
N ASP A 59 -12.78 -1.98 14.25
CA ASP A 59 -12.45 -1.48 15.58
C ASP A 59 -10.93 -1.35 15.75
N GLN A 60 -10.14 -2.33 15.28
CA GLN A 60 -8.68 -2.26 15.33
C GLN A 60 -8.11 -1.16 14.42
N LEU A 61 -8.59 -1.03 13.17
CA LEU A 61 -8.15 0.02 12.26
C LEU A 61 -8.48 1.42 12.77
N SER A 62 -9.59 1.58 13.51
CA SER A 62 -9.97 2.86 14.12
C SER A 62 -8.98 3.37 15.17
N LEU A 63 -8.14 2.47 15.71
CA LEU A 63 -7.11 2.78 16.71
C LEU A 63 -5.73 3.02 16.08
N VAL A 64 -5.54 2.66 14.81
CA VAL A 64 -4.26 2.87 14.11
C VAL A 64 -4.01 4.36 13.93
N ARG A 65 -2.76 4.79 14.14
CA ARG A 65 -2.33 6.18 14.03
C ARG A 65 -1.12 6.30 13.13
N GLY A 66 -1.06 7.39 12.37
CA GLY A 66 0.15 7.73 11.63
C GLY A 66 1.27 8.13 12.58
N GLU A 67 2.47 7.65 12.31
CA GLU A 67 3.68 8.00 13.06
C GLU A 67 4.55 8.93 12.20
N LEU A 68 5.28 9.84 12.86
CA LEU A 68 6.29 10.69 12.20
C LEU A 68 7.53 9.91 11.78
N ALA A 69 7.78 8.80 12.48
CA ALA A 69 8.94 7.99 12.20
C ALA A 69 8.69 7.02 11.04
N GLU A 70 9.78 6.64 10.37
CA GLU A 70 9.71 5.69 9.27
C GLU A 70 9.18 4.34 9.76
N ALA A 71 8.38 3.70 8.91
CA ALA A 71 7.79 2.41 9.19
C ALA A 71 8.84 1.30 9.04
N ASP A 72 8.81 0.33 9.95
CA ASP A 72 9.72 -0.82 9.91
C ASP A 72 9.14 -1.89 8.97
N HIS A 73 9.41 -1.73 7.68
CA HIS A 73 8.87 -2.59 6.63
C HIS A 73 9.45 -4.00 6.69
N ALA A 74 10.73 -4.12 7.10
CA ALA A 74 11.36 -5.42 7.21
C ALA A 74 10.72 -6.27 8.30
N ARG A 75 10.46 -5.69 9.48
CA ARG A 75 9.76 -6.36 10.57
C ARG A 75 8.35 -6.76 10.19
N ALA A 76 7.61 -5.91 9.48
CA ALA A 76 6.26 -6.24 9.01
C ALA A 76 6.25 -7.44 8.05
N ALA A 77 7.17 -7.46 7.08
CA ALA A 77 7.33 -8.58 6.16
C ALA A 77 7.75 -9.88 6.87
N GLU A 78 8.71 -9.80 7.81
CA GLU A 78 9.19 -10.95 8.57
C GLU A 78 8.06 -11.55 9.43
N LEU A 79 7.28 -10.70 10.11
CA LEU A 79 6.12 -11.13 10.89
C LEU A 79 5.11 -11.88 10.00
N LEU A 80 4.82 -11.34 8.82
CA LEU A 80 3.88 -11.96 7.88
C LEU A 80 4.39 -13.33 7.40
N LEU A 81 5.65 -13.41 6.97
CA LEU A 81 6.27 -14.68 6.52
C LEU A 81 6.30 -15.75 7.61
N LYS A 82 6.52 -15.35 8.87
CA LYS A 82 6.52 -16.26 10.01
C LYS A 82 5.13 -16.83 10.29
N ARG A 83 4.09 -16.00 10.21
CA ARG A 83 2.71 -16.38 10.57
C ARG A 83 1.96 -17.04 9.44
N GLN A 84 2.04 -16.48 8.24
CA GLN A 84 1.28 -16.95 7.09
C GLN A 84 2.08 -17.99 6.31
N ARG A 85 1.94 -19.25 6.72
CA ARG A 85 2.74 -20.33 6.14
C ARG A 85 2.25 -20.81 4.77
N ARG A 86 0.96 -20.67 4.49
CA ARG A 86 0.36 -21.05 3.21
C ARG A 86 0.38 -19.86 2.26
N ARG A 87 0.58 -20.14 0.96
CA ARG A 87 0.47 -19.13 -0.11
C ARG A 87 -0.88 -18.41 0.02
N CYS A 88 -0.87 -17.10 -0.16
CA CYS A 88 -2.05 -16.25 -0.11
C CYS A 88 -1.81 -15.00 -0.96
N LEU A 89 -2.86 -14.22 -1.17
CA LEU A 89 -2.73 -12.85 -1.63
C LEU A 89 -2.33 -11.96 -0.47
N VAL A 90 -1.26 -11.19 -0.66
CA VAL A 90 -0.87 -10.11 0.25
C VAL A 90 -1.14 -8.81 -0.46
N VAL A 91 -2.04 -8.00 0.07
CA VAL A 91 -2.26 -6.62 -0.40
C VAL A 91 -1.51 -5.69 0.52
N TRP A 92 -0.40 -5.14 0.04
CA TRP A 92 0.46 -4.25 0.80
C TRP A 92 0.24 -2.82 0.35
N VAL A 93 -0.51 -2.07 1.15
CA VAL A 93 -0.73 -0.63 0.93
C VAL A 93 0.32 0.16 1.70
N THR A 94 1.08 1.01 1.02
CA THR A 94 2.14 1.81 1.65
C THR A 94 2.34 3.17 0.95
N ASP A 95 2.98 4.12 1.63
CA ASP A 95 3.60 5.26 0.97
C ASP A 95 5.09 5.01 0.79
N LEU A 96 5.61 5.24 -0.43
CA LEU A 96 7.04 5.15 -0.67
C LEU A 96 7.72 6.41 -0.17
N ALA A 97 8.69 6.24 0.74
CA ALA A 97 9.62 7.30 1.08
C ALA A 97 10.50 7.62 -0.12
N GLU A 98 10.63 8.91 -0.43
CA GLU A 98 11.43 9.41 -1.54
C GLU A 98 12.89 9.50 -1.11
N THR A 99 13.62 8.40 -1.26
CA THR A 99 15.03 8.28 -0.85
C THR A 99 15.93 7.98 -2.04
N VAL A 100 17.23 8.31 -1.92
CA VAL A 100 18.25 8.09 -2.97
C VAL A 100 18.72 6.63 -3.04
N ALA A 101 18.42 5.81 -2.02
CA ALA A 101 18.69 4.37 -2.00
C ALA A 101 17.46 3.54 -2.43
N THR A 102 17.64 2.26 -2.72
CA THR A 102 16.51 1.34 -2.85
C THR A 102 15.76 1.33 -1.51
N PRO A 103 14.47 1.67 -1.48
CA PRO A 103 13.74 1.70 -0.21
C PRO A 103 13.68 0.31 0.42
N GLU A 104 13.87 0.20 1.74
CA GLU A 104 13.78 -1.07 2.50
C GLU A 104 12.46 -1.83 2.23
N VAL A 105 11.39 -1.09 1.94
CA VAL A 105 10.09 -1.68 1.59
C VAL A 105 10.11 -2.47 0.28
N ILE A 106 10.93 -2.10 -0.69
CA ILE A 106 11.09 -2.83 -1.96
C ILE A 106 11.79 -4.16 -1.68
N GLU A 107 12.89 -4.16 -0.92
CA GLU A 107 13.57 -5.40 -0.52
C GLU A 107 12.66 -6.32 0.30
N SER A 108 11.85 -5.72 1.19
CA SER A 108 10.88 -6.44 2.01
C SER A 108 9.74 -7.03 1.18
N ALA A 109 9.28 -6.31 0.16
CA ALA A 109 8.31 -6.81 -0.82
C ALA A 109 8.86 -8.03 -1.58
N MET A 110 10.14 -8.01 -1.99
CA MET A 110 10.75 -9.14 -2.69
C MET A 110 10.81 -10.42 -1.86
N ARG A 111 11.03 -10.30 -0.56
CA ARG A 111 10.93 -11.47 0.36
C ARG A 111 9.52 -12.04 0.45
N LEU A 112 8.48 -11.23 0.22
CA LEU A 112 7.09 -11.71 0.21
C LEU A 112 6.73 -12.40 -1.10
N VAL A 113 7.20 -11.86 -2.22
CA VAL A 113 6.92 -12.41 -3.57
C VAL A 113 7.40 -13.85 -3.71
N SER A 114 8.50 -14.21 -3.06
CA SER A 114 9.02 -15.59 -3.11
C SER A 114 8.06 -16.64 -2.51
N ARG A 115 7.01 -16.23 -1.77
CA ARG A 115 6.06 -17.13 -1.10
C ARG A 115 4.59 -16.82 -1.37
N HIS A 116 4.26 -15.56 -1.58
CA HIS A 116 2.90 -15.05 -1.69
C HIS A 116 2.70 -14.32 -3.01
N LEU A 117 1.46 -14.29 -3.50
CA LEU A 117 1.13 -13.34 -4.55
C LEU A 117 1.05 -11.96 -3.90
N LEU A 118 1.94 -11.05 -4.29
CA LEU A 118 1.99 -9.70 -3.73
C LEU A 118 1.27 -8.72 -4.66
N LEU A 119 0.29 -8.01 -4.10
CA LEU A 119 -0.26 -6.78 -4.66
C LEU A 119 0.32 -5.59 -3.88
N PHE A 120 1.37 -4.99 -4.41
CA PHE A 120 2.07 -3.84 -3.84
C PHE A 120 1.43 -2.53 -4.33
N VAL A 121 0.85 -1.77 -3.41
CA VAL A 121 0.05 -0.59 -3.73
C VAL A 121 0.67 0.64 -3.09
N VAL A 122 1.08 1.57 -3.94
CA VAL A 122 1.63 2.86 -3.52
C VAL A 122 0.54 3.91 -3.58
N ILE A 123 0.34 4.64 -2.49
CA ILE A 123 -0.61 5.76 -2.46
C ILE A 123 0.09 7.00 -3.04
N GLY A 124 -0.41 7.50 -4.16
CA GLY A 124 0.10 8.69 -4.84
C GLY A 124 -0.07 9.98 -4.04
N GLN A 125 0.48 11.09 -4.55
CA GLN A 125 0.41 12.42 -3.94
C GLN A 125 -0.27 13.44 -4.88
N PRO A 126 -1.56 13.75 -4.69
CA PRO A 126 -2.30 14.66 -5.59
C PRO A 126 -1.68 16.07 -5.69
N ASP A 127 -1.18 16.60 -4.58
CA ASP A 127 -0.57 17.93 -4.56
C ASP A 127 0.74 17.97 -5.36
N PHE A 128 1.48 16.86 -5.35
CA PHE A 128 2.71 16.70 -6.11
C PHE A 128 2.43 16.59 -7.62
N GLU A 129 1.40 15.82 -8.02
CA GLU A 129 0.96 15.80 -9.42
C GLU A 129 0.49 17.17 -9.89
N SER A 130 -0.26 17.89 -9.05
CA SER A 130 -0.73 19.25 -9.35
C SER A 130 0.43 20.23 -9.51
N PHE A 131 1.51 20.07 -8.73
CA PHE A 131 2.74 20.84 -8.90
C PHE A 131 3.43 20.53 -10.23
N LEU A 132 3.56 19.26 -10.60
CA LEU A 132 4.18 18.83 -11.86
C LEU A 132 3.32 19.14 -13.11
N ALA A 133 2.02 19.37 -12.95
CA ALA A 133 1.15 19.79 -14.06
C ALA A 133 1.31 21.28 -14.42
N ARG A 134 1.93 22.09 -13.55
CA ARG A 134 2.10 23.53 -13.75
C ARG A 134 3.45 23.82 -14.40
N ARG A 135 3.45 24.75 -15.37
CA ARG A 135 4.71 25.23 -15.98
C ARG A 135 5.47 26.07 -14.95
N PRO A 136 6.76 25.77 -14.66
CA PRO A 136 7.55 26.57 -13.73
C PRO A 136 7.79 27.98 -14.30
N ALA A 137 7.61 28.99 -13.46
CA ALA A 137 7.75 30.41 -13.81
C ALA A 137 9.09 31.01 -13.38
N THR A 138 9.79 30.38 -12.43
CA THR A 138 11.09 30.84 -11.91
C THR A 138 12.15 29.75 -12.03
N SER A 139 13.44 30.13 -11.97
CA SER A 139 14.55 29.16 -11.93
C SER A 139 14.49 28.23 -10.73
N GLY A 140 14.08 28.74 -9.55
CA GLY A 140 13.86 27.93 -8.36
C GLY A 140 12.70 26.94 -8.50
N GLU A 141 11.61 27.34 -9.17
CA GLU A 141 10.54 26.41 -9.54
C GLU A 141 10.98 25.38 -10.56
N MET A 142 11.80 25.77 -11.54
CA MET A 142 12.36 24.87 -12.54
C MET A 142 13.24 23.79 -11.89
N TYR A 143 14.07 24.16 -10.92
CA TYR A 143 14.87 23.19 -10.16
C TYR A 143 13.99 22.18 -9.42
N ARG A 144 12.98 22.65 -8.68
CA ARG A 144 12.03 21.78 -7.97
C ARG A 144 11.22 20.91 -8.91
N TYR A 145 10.84 21.44 -10.07
CA TYR A 145 10.13 20.71 -11.11
C TYR A 145 10.98 19.54 -11.65
N VAL A 146 12.24 19.78 -12.01
CA VAL A 146 13.15 18.74 -12.50
C VAL A 146 13.40 17.68 -11.43
N ALA A 147 13.68 18.09 -10.18
CA ALA A 147 13.83 17.15 -9.07
C ALA A 147 12.56 16.30 -8.86
N GLY A 148 11.38 16.92 -9.00
CA GLY A 148 10.11 16.20 -8.91
C GLY A 148 9.91 15.18 -10.03
N LEU A 149 10.31 15.50 -11.27
CA LEU A 149 10.28 14.54 -12.38
C LEU A 149 11.21 13.35 -12.14
N GLU A 150 12.41 13.57 -11.60
CA GLU A 150 13.35 12.50 -11.25
C GLU A 150 12.74 11.53 -10.22
N LEU A 151 12.02 12.07 -9.22
CA LEU A 151 11.33 11.28 -8.21
C LEU A 151 10.19 10.42 -8.80
N VAL A 152 9.40 10.96 -9.74
CA VAL A 152 8.39 10.18 -10.47
C VAL A 152 9.04 9.06 -11.26
N GLN A 153 10.05 9.37 -12.07
CA GLN A 153 10.75 8.38 -12.90
C GLN A 153 11.35 7.27 -12.04
N ARG A 154 11.97 7.63 -10.92
CA ARG A 154 12.51 6.68 -9.96
C ARG A 154 11.43 5.76 -9.40
N ARG A 155 10.30 6.32 -9.00
CA ARG A 155 9.17 5.52 -8.48
C ARG A 155 8.65 4.54 -9.53
N GLU A 156 8.49 4.98 -10.77
CA GLU A 156 8.09 4.13 -11.88
C GLU A 156 9.10 3.00 -12.15
N MET A 157 10.40 3.27 -12.01
CA MET A 157 11.44 2.24 -12.12
C MET A 157 11.32 1.20 -11.01
N LEU A 158 11.12 1.63 -9.75
CA LEU A 158 10.96 0.71 -8.62
C LEU A 158 9.71 -0.18 -8.77
N LEU A 159 8.59 0.40 -9.23
CA LEU A 159 7.35 -0.37 -9.48
C LEU A 159 7.52 -1.36 -10.64
N ARG A 160 8.22 -0.97 -11.70
CA ARG A 160 8.57 -1.87 -12.82
C ARG A 160 9.46 -3.02 -12.36
N GLN A 161 10.48 -2.75 -11.56
CA GLN A 161 11.35 -3.78 -10.99
C GLN A 161 10.55 -4.79 -10.15
N LEU A 162 9.64 -4.33 -9.29
CA LEU A 162 8.75 -5.23 -8.55
C LEU A 162 7.91 -6.09 -9.48
N HIS A 163 7.43 -5.52 -10.59
CA HIS A 163 6.62 -6.23 -11.57
C HIS A 163 7.42 -7.32 -12.30
N GLU A 164 8.62 -7.01 -12.77
CA GLU A 164 9.54 -7.95 -13.41
C GLU A 164 9.93 -9.11 -12.47
N GLN A 165 9.90 -8.87 -11.16
CA GLN A 165 10.19 -9.88 -10.13
C GLN A 165 8.94 -10.68 -9.70
N GLY A 166 7.78 -10.45 -10.31
CA GLY A 166 6.55 -11.24 -10.10
C GLY A 166 5.53 -10.64 -9.13
N ALA A 167 5.72 -9.40 -8.66
CA ALA A 167 4.67 -8.69 -7.92
C ALA A 167 3.66 -8.04 -8.88
N LEU A 168 2.43 -7.90 -8.42
CA LEU A 168 1.50 -6.93 -8.99
C LEU A 168 1.78 -5.59 -8.29
N ALA A 169 2.26 -4.58 -9.02
CA ALA A 169 2.63 -3.29 -8.43
C ALA A 169 1.88 -2.16 -9.12
N LEU A 170 1.23 -1.28 -8.36
CA LEU A 170 0.56 -0.10 -8.90
C LEU A 170 0.61 1.10 -7.96
N GLU A 171 0.61 2.30 -8.55
CA GLU A 171 0.36 3.56 -7.86
C GLU A 171 -1.09 3.96 -8.04
N VAL A 172 -1.76 4.36 -6.95
CA VAL A 172 -3.17 4.77 -6.97
C VAL A 172 -3.35 6.07 -6.24
N MET A 173 -4.11 7.00 -6.84
CA MET A 173 -4.51 8.22 -6.16
C MET A 173 -5.39 7.91 -4.94
N PRO A 174 -5.24 8.64 -3.81
CA PRO A 174 -5.98 8.38 -2.58
C PRO A 174 -7.50 8.23 -2.80
N SER A 175 -8.10 9.12 -3.59
CA SER A 175 -9.54 9.12 -3.90
C SER A 175 -10.02 7.89 -4.67
N ARG A 176 -9.13 7.18 -5.37
CA ARG A 176 -9.44 5.97 -6.16
C ARG A 176 -8.98 4.70 -5.47
N LEU A 177 -8.32 4.78 -4.30
CA LEU A 177 -7.66 3.64 -3.67
C LEU A 177 -8.62 2.49 -3.36
N ALA A 178 -9.75 2.77 -2.71
CA ALA A 178 -10.72 1.73 -2.33
C ALA A 178 -11.28 0.97 -3.54
N LEU A 179 -11.76 1.70 -4.55
CA LEU A 179 -12.28 1.12 -5.78
C LEU A 179 -11.19 0.38 -6.56
N GLY A 180 -9.99 0.97 -6.66
CA GLY A 180 -8.86 0.39 -7.37
C GLY A 180 -8.42 -0.94 -6.76
N LEU A 181 -8.32 -1.03 -5.42
CA LEU A 181 -7.98 -2.27 -4.74
C LEU A 181 -9.03 -3.36 -4.95
N VAL A 182 -10.32 -3.02 -4.82
CA VAL A 182 -11.41 -3.98 -5.03
C VAL A 182 -11.37 -4.52 -6.45
N ASN A 183 -11.25 -3.64 -7.45
CA ASN A 183 -11.19 -4.06 -8.86
C ASN A 183 -9.98 -4.95 -9.15
N GLN A 184 -8.82 -4.62 -8.58
CA GLN A 184 -7.62 -5.42 -8.79
C GLN A 184 -7.72 -6.79 -8.11
N TYR A 185 -8.31 -6.86 -6.92
CA TYR A 185 -8.61 -8.13 -6.26
C TYR A 185 -9.58 -8.99 -7.08
N LEU A 186 -10.64 -8.41 -7.64
CA LEU A 186 -11.60 -9.14 -8.47
C LEU A 186 -10.92 -9.69 -9.74
N ARG A 187 -10.08 -8.90 -10.40
CA ARG A 187 -9.28 -9.37 -11.55
C ARG A 187 -8.36 -10.53 -11.18
N ILE A 188 -7.66 -10.44 -10.04
CA ILE A 188 -6.79 -11.53 -9.55
C ILE A 188 -7.59 -12.83 -9.34
N LYS A 189 -8.85 -12.71 -8.86
CA LYS A 189 -9.76 -13.85 -8.71
C LYS A 189 -10.22 -14.42 -10.04
N GLU A 190 -10.58 -13.56 -10.99
CA GLU A 190 -11.00 -13.97 -12.34
C GLU A 190 -9.86 -14.70 -13.07
N ASP A 191 -8.64 -14.17 -12.99
CA ASP A 191 -7.45 -14.70 -13.64
C ASP A 191 -6.87 -15.94 -12.93
N SER A 192 -7.45 -16.37 -11.81
CA SER A 192 -7.02 -17.55 -11.02
C SER A 192 -5.53 -17.54 -10.66
N LEU A 193 -4.99 -16.38 -10.29
CA LEU A 193 -3.54 -16.22 -10.02
C LEU A 193 -3.06 -16.83 -8.69
N LEU A 194 -3.97 -17.34 -7.85
CA LEU A 194 -3.72 -17.84 -6.49
C LEU A 194 -3.79 -19.37 -6.38
#